data_AF-A0A350D8W4-F1
#
_entry.id   AF-A0A350D8W4-F1
#
_cell.length_a   1.000
_cell.length_b   1.000
_cell.length_c   1.000
_cell.angle_alpha   90.00
_cell.angle_beta   90.00
_cell.angle_gamma   90.00
#
_symmetry.space_group_name_H-M   'P 1'
#
loop_
_entity.id
_entity.type
_entity.pdbx_description
1 polymer ?
#
loop_
_entity_poly.entity_id
_entity_poly.type
_entity_poly.pdbx_seq_one_letter_code
_entity_poly.pdbx_strand_id
1 'polypeptide(L)' 'MIIIGENIHIFSKAISEAIAERKKEPIQNLAIRQAEGGTDYIDLNIGPARKDPEVMKWLVETVQETVDLPLSLDTT' A
#
# COMPACT_ATOMS: atom_id res chain seq x y z
N MET A 1 10.68 17.45 -8.50
CA MET A 1 10.47 16.96 -7.12
C MET A 1 9.87 15.58 -7.26
N ILE A 2 10.31 14.59 -6.49
CA ILE A 2 9.67 13.27 -6.46
C ILE A 2 8.71 13.25 -5.25
N ILE A 3 7.47 12.84 -5.46
CA ILE A 3 6.41 12.79 -4.46
C ILE A 3 6.07 11.32 -4.18
N ILE A 4 6.19 10.90 -2.92
CA ILE A 4 5.82 9.55 -2.48
C ILE A 4 4.55 9.66 -1.64
N GLY A 5 3.50 8.95 -2.03
CA GLY A 5 2.24 8.90 -1.27
C GLY A 5 2.33 7.93 -0.09
N GLU A 6 2.07 8.41 1.14
CA GLU A 6 2.25 7.65 2.39
C GLU A 6 0.94 7.04 2.96
N ASN A 7 -0.17 7.08 2.22
CA ASN A 7 -1.49 6.76 2.80
C ASN A 7 -1.78 5.25 2.97
N ILE A 8 -0.93 4.36 2.42
CA ILE A 8 -1.04 2.90 2.60
C ILE A 8 -0.09 2.45 3.72
N HIS A 9 -0.47 2.77 4.95
CA HIS A 9 0.34 2.53 6.14
C HIS A 9 -0.43 1.71 7.17
N ILE A 10 0.18 0.64 7.70
CA ILE A 10 -0.46 -0.28 8.66
C ILE A 10 -0.96 0.36 9.97
N PHE A 11 -0.50 1.55 10.37
CA PHE A 11 -1.05 2.22 11.56
C PHE A 11 -2.42 2.85 11.30
N SER A 12 -2.84 2.97 10.03
CA SER A 12 -4.23 3.25 9.68
C SER A 12 -5.09 2.02 10.00
N LYS A 13 -6.13 2.21 10.84
CA LYS A 13 -7.06 1.15 11.21
C LYS A 13 -7.64 0.45 9.97
N ALA A 14 -8.08 1.22 8.98
CA ALA A 14 -8.65 0.68 7.75
C ALA A 14 -7.66 -0.19 6.96
N ILE A 15 -6.37 0.20 6.90
CA ILE A 15 -5.33 -0.59 6.25
C ILE A 15 -5.01 -1.85 7.04
N SER A 16 -4.90 -1.75 8.37
CA SER A 16 -4.63 -2.91 9.22
C SER A 16 -5.72 -3.99 9.13
N GLU A 17 -7.00 -3.57 9.13
CA GLU A 17 -8.15 -4.45 8.96
C GLU A 17 -8.18 -5.04 7.55
N ALA A 18 -7.89 -4.22 6.53
CA ALA A 18 -7.81 -4.68 5.14
C ALA A 18 -6.73 -5.76 4.94
N ILE A 19 -5.55 -5.58 5.53
CA ILE A 19 -4.46 -6.56 5.49
C ILE A 19 -4.86 -7.84 6.23
N ALA A 20 -5.40 -7.73 7.45
CA ALA A 20 -5.79 -8.88 8.26
C ALA A 20 -6.90 -9.72 7.60
N GLU A 21 -7.86 -9.07 6.94
CA GLU A 21 -9.00 -9.72 6.29
C GLU A 21 -8.78 -9.97 4.78
N ARG A 22 -7.59 -9.67 4.26
CA ARG A 22 -7.24 -9.73 2.82
C ARG A 22 -8.26 -9.00 1.93
N LYS A 23 -8.78 -7.86 2.39
CA LYS A 23 -9.71 -7.01 1.63
C LYS A 23 -8.92 -6.04 0.76
N LYS A 24 -8.98 -6.23 -0.56
CA LYS A 24 -8.25 -5.42 -1.55
C LYS A 24 -8.80 -4.00 -1.71
N GLU A 25 -10.12 -3.87 -1.69
CA GLU A 25 -10.83 -2.64 -2.06
C GLU A 25 -10.35 -1.37 -1.31
N PRO A 26 -10.15 -1.37 0.03
CA PRO A 26 -9.66 -0.17 0.72
C PRO A 26 -8.27 0.28 0.27
N ILE A 27 -7.38 -0.68 -0.01
CA ILE A 27 -6.00 -0.44 -0.44
C ILE A 27 -5.99 0.08 -1.88
N GLN A 28 -6.74 -0.57 -2.77
CA GLN A 28 -6.88 -0.19 -4.17
C GLN A 28 -7.46 1.21 -4.34
N ASN A 29 -8.52 1.54 -3.59
CA ASN A 29 -9.12 2.86 -3.61
C ASN A 29 -8.12 3.95 -3.17
N LEU A 30 -7.25 3.65 -2.19
CA LEU A 30 -6.20 4.59 -1.77
C LEU A 30 -5.08 4.71 -2.80
N ALA A 31 -4.67 3.61 -3.43
CA ALA A 31 -3.69 3.62 -4.51
C ALA A 31 -4.16 4.51 -5.69
N ILE A 32 -5.40 4.31 -6.15
CA ILE A 32 -6.01 5.11 -7.22
C ILE A 32 -6.03 6.59 -6.83
N ARG A 33 -6.50 6.93 -5.63
CA ARG A 33 -6.56 8.31 -5.16
C ARG A 33 -5.18 8.98 -5.07
N GLN A 34 -4.15 8.23 -4.71
CA GLN A 34 -2.77 8.74 -4.69
C GLN A 34 -2.22 8.96 -6.10
N ALA A 35 -2.54 8.07 -7.04
CA ALA A 35 -2.16 8.23 -8.44
C ALA A 35 -2.87 9.43 -9.09
N GLU A 36 -4.18 9.57 -8.89
CA GLU A 36 -4.97 10.74 -9.33
C GLU A 36 -4.49 12.05 -8.68
N GLY A 37 -3.94 11.96 -7.48
CA GLY A 37 -3.32 13.08 -6.75
C GLY A 37 -1.94 13.50 -7.28
N GLY A 38 -1.39 12.80 -8.28
CA GLY A 38 -0.11 13.15 -8.89
C GLY A 38 1.13 12.72 -8.10
N THR A 39 1.05 11.61 -7.37
CA THR A 39 2.23 11.00 -6.74
C THR A 39 3.10 10.29 -7.78
N ASP A 40 4.42 10.29 -7.57
CA ASP A 40 5.39 9.58 -8.42
C ASP A 40 5.59 8.13 -7.97
N TYR A 41 5.41 7.86 -6.66
CA TYR A 41 5.53 6.54 -6.04
C TYR A 41 4.43 6.33 -4.99
N ILE A 42 4.10 5.07 -4.72
CA ILE A 42 3.22 4.67 -3.61
C ILE A 42 4.05 3.95 -2.55
N ASP A 43 4.03 4.46 -1.33
CA ASP A 43 4.66 3.82 -0.18
C ASP A 43 3.78 2.70 0.40
N LEU A 44 4.40 1.57 0.72
CA LEU A 44 3.77 0.39 1.29
C LEU A 44 4.42 0.02 2.62
N ASN A 45 3.80 0.45 3.72
CA ASN A 45 4.29 0.14 5.06
C ASN A 45 3.49 -1.00 5.72
N ILE A 46 4.20 -2.07 6.07
CA ILE A 46 3.62 -3.26 6.75
C ILE A 46 3.96 -3.34 8.25
N GLY A 47 4.80 -2.45 8.77
CA GLY A 47 5.15 -2.32 10.19
C GLY A 47 5.29 -3.66 10.95
N PRO A 48 4.48 -3.94 12.00
CA PRO A 48 4.56 -5.19 12.75
C PRO A 48 4.21 -6.46 11.97
N ALA A 49 3.48 -6.36 10.85
CA ALA A 49 3.09 -7.50 10.02
C ALA A 49 4.24 -8.08 9.18
N ARG A 50 5.42 -7.45 9.18
CA ARG A 50 6.64 -7.94 8.52
C ARG A 50 7.11 -9.34 8.91
N LYS A 51 6.58 -9.89 10.01
CA LYS A 51 6.85 -11.28 10.42
C LYS A 51 6.28 -12.30 9.43
N ASP A 52 5.31 -11.91 8.62
CA ASP A 52 4.76 -12.71 7.52
C ASP A 52 5.15 -12.06 6.17
N PRO A 53 6.12 -12.64 5.43
CA PRO A 53 6.57 -12.09 4.14
C PRO A 53 5.46 -12.09 3.07
N GLU A 54 4.43 -12.93 3.20
CA GLU A 54 3.30 -12.96 2.26
C GLU A 54 2.40 -11.73 2.39
N VAL A 55 2.54 -10.94 3.47
CA VAL A 55 1.83 -9.65 3.61
C VAL A 55 2.35 -8.64 2.59
N MET A 56 3.67 -8.46 2.48
CA MET A 56 4.25 -7.51 1.53
C MET A 56 3.92 -7.90 0.08
N LYS A 57 4.09 -9.18 -0.24
CA LYS A 57 3.81 -9.70 -1.58
C LYS A 57 2.37 -9.43 -2.00
N TRP A 58 1.41 -9.78 -1.14
CA TRP A 58 0.00 -9.54 -1.42
C TRP A 58 -0.32 -8.05 -1.55
N LEU A 59 0.31 -7.19 -0.73
CA LEU A 59 0.08 -5.75 -0.79
C LEU A 59 0.60 -5.15 -2.10
N VAL A 60 1.79 -5.56 -2.54
CA VAL A 60 2.38 -5.21 -3.84
C VAL A 60 1.45 -5.61 -4.99
N GLU A 61 1.03 -6.89 -5.02
CA GLU A 61 0.13 -7.41 -6.06
C GLU A 61 -1.21 -6.65 -6.07
N THR A 62 -1.77 -6.39 -4.89
CA THR A 62 -3.04 -5.68 -4.74
C THR A 62 -3.01 -4.26 -5.30
N VAL A 63 -1.91 -3.53 -5.09
CA VAL A 63 -1.76 -2.16 -5.58
C VAL A 63 -1.54 -2.14 -7.09
N GLN A 64 -0.66 -3.01 -7.59
CA GLN A 64 -0.32 -3.09 -9.03
C GLN A 64 -1.50 -3.53 -9.92
N GLU A 65 -2.52 -4.16 -9.35
CA GLU A 65 -3.78 -4.45 -10.07
C GLU A 65 -4.54 -3.19 -10.51
N THR A 66 -4.28 -2.03 -9.89
CA THR A 66 -5.10 -0.81 -10.08
C THR A 66 -4.35 0.41 -10.54
N VAL A 67 -3.03 0.45 -10.39
CA VAL A 67 -2.22 1.62 -10.76
C VAL A 67 -0.90 1.20 -11.37
N ASP A 68 -0.41 1.99 -12.32
CA ASP A 68 0.88 1.82 -13.00
C ASP A 68 1.91 2.83 -12.46
N LEU A 69 2.13 2.79 -11.15
CA LEU A 69 3.15 3.60 -10.46
C LEU A 69 4.18 2.69 -9.78
N PRO A 70 5.45 3.11 -9.71
CA PRO A 70 6.45 2.37 -8.94
C PRO A 70 6.13 2.41 -7.44
N LEU A 71 6.61 1.39 -6.72
CA LEU A 71 6.33 1.21 -5.29
C LEU A 71 7.58 1.49 -4.44
N SER A 72 7.39 2.16 -3.31
CA SER A 72 8.35 2.28 -2.21
C SER A 72 8.01 1.24 -1.15
N LEU A 73 8.88 0.26 -0.93
CA LEU A 73 8.63 -0.83 0.03
C LEU A 73 9.21 -0.45 1.40
N ASP A 74 8.36 0.05 2.30
CA ASP A 74 8.77 0.49 3.63
C ASP A 74 8.68 -0.66 4.66
N THR A 75 9.82 -1.30 4.89
CA THR A 75 9.99 -2.37 5.88
C THR A 75 11.45 -2.49 6.35
N THR A 76 11.68 -3.12 7.51
CA THR A 76 13.01 -3.47 8.05
C THR A 76 13.35 -4.95 7.87
#